data_AF-A0AAU5RZR7-F1
#
_entry.id   AF-A0AAU5RZR7-F1
#
_cell.length_a   1.000
_cell.length_b   1.000
_cell.length_c   1.000
_cell.angle_alpha   90.00
_cell.angle_beta   90.00
_cell.angle_gamma   90.00
#
_symmetry.space_group_name_H-M   'P 1'
#
loop_
_entity.id
_entity.type
_entity.pdbx_description
1 polymer ?
#
loop_
_entity_poly.entity_id
_entity_poly.type
_entity_poly.pdbx_seq_one_letter_code
_entity_poly.pdbx_strand_id
1 'polypeptide(L)'
;MSPLPRVPDHGEVLAEVRKVRRAGVVRLRTLDVPALTGIARDVPVPREGGEGPGGAVERVLRLAVSRLDGGTLQAAAEYSLGLFPGTRDWPASDRRRSAAQVYGVSVERFRKHHELIVLGQVAELVVRLAERAPRDAGATNGTGSGSSTGTGTGTVEHPLGPEAYDRVPAAHRALRVRVHHRTVAVTVHVHAVDLLRDIDVVVSPSNTYFVLPPPYKSSVSATLRRAGARRDPIGGLVDDRIEDELRRWTARHAPAGREARPGTVAVTSGGELGRQGIRRIYHVALAVPRPETNDYQVQPADITRGVARVFAVLAEEAPRYEPPLRSICLPLLGAGRGGLTPSESFGALWAAVEAELARGADWDVHLVVRRHDRADLLVRLLAGTEVTGVDG
;
A
#
# COMPACT_ATOMS: atom_id res chain seq x y z
N MET A 1 22.36 42.23 -25.42
CA MET A 1 22.80 41.34 -24.33
C MET A 1 21.58 40.59 -23.81
N SER A 2 21.30 39.40 -24.35
CA SER A 2 20.24 38.55 -23.80
C SER A 2 20.62 38.16 -22.37
N PRO A 3 19.73 38.34 -21.38
CA PRO A 3 20.03 37.88 -20.03
C PRO A 3 20.23 36.37 -20.07
N LEU A 4 21.33 35.89 -19.48
CA LEU A 4 21.59 34.47 -19.26
C LEU A 4 20.33 33.82 -18.67
N PRO A 5 19.96 32.59 -19.08
CA PRO A 5 18.83 31.89 -18.49
C PRO A 5 19.08 31.75 -16.99
N ARG A 6 18.35 32.52 -16.17
CA ARG A 6 18.43 32.41 -14.73
C ARG A 6 17.81 31.07 -14.36
N VAL A 7 18.66 30.15 -13.91
CA VAL A 7 18.20 28.92 -13.27
C VAL A 7 17.27 29.34 -12.12
N PRO A 8 16.02 28.86 -12.07
CA PRO A 8 15.08 29.25 -11.02
C PRO A 8 15.63 28.86 -9.65
N ASP A 9 15.61 29.80 -8.69
CA ASP A 9 16.03 29.50 -7.33
C ASP A 9 15.05 28.52 -6.66
N HIS A 10 15.58 27.44 -6.09
CA HIS A 10 14.79 26.42 -5.42
C HIS A 10 13.99 27.00 -4.23
N GLY A 11 14.55 27.96 -3.50
CA GLY A 11 13.89 28.62 -2.38
C GLY A 11 12.66 29.43 -2.82
N GLU A 12 12.78 30.19 -3.91
CA GLU A 12 11.68 30.93 -4.52
C GLU A 12 10.56 30.00 -5.02
N VAL A 13 10.93 28.93 -5.74
CA VAL A 13 9.97 27.93 -6.23
C VAL A 13 9.25 27.24 -5.07
N LEU A 14 9.97 26.83 -4.01
CA LEU A 14 9.38 26.21 -2.82
C LEU A 14 8.42 27.17 -2.10
N ALA A 15 8.76 28.47 -2.00
CA ALA A 15 7.89 29.47 -1.40
C ALA A 15 6.57 29.60 -2.16
N GLU A 16 6.61 29.59 -3.49
CA GLU A 16 5.42 29.64 -4.34
C GLU A 16 4.60 28.35 -4.29
N VAL A 17 5.23 27.17 -4.32
CA VAL A 17 4.56 25.88 -4.12
C VAL A 17 3.80 25.85 -2.78
N ARG A 18 4.38 26.44 -1.72
CA ARG A 18 3.69 26.59 -0.42
C ARG A 18 2.50 27.56 -0.49
N LYS A 19 2.55 28.61 -1.32
CA LYS A 19 1.39 29.51 -1.57
C LYS A 19 0.26 28.71 -2.24
N VAL A 20 0.59 27.93 -3.28
CA VAL A 20 -0.37 27.07 -3.99
C VAL A 20 -0.99 26.04 -3.03
N ARG A 21 -0.17 25.36 -2.22
CA ARG A 21 -0.65 24.40 -1.21
C ARG A 21 -1.64 25.02 -0.21
N ARG A 22 -1.47 26.30 0.15
CA ARG A 22 -2.37 27.00 1.07
C ARG A 22 -3.68 27.42 0.40
N ALA A 23 -3.63 27.99 -0.80
CA ALA A 23 -4.83 28.51 -1.46
C ALA A 23 -5.62 27.46 -2.26
N GLY A 24 -4.94 26.40 -2.74
CA GLY A 24 -5.50 25.39 -3.63
C GLY A 24 -5.45 25.79 -5.11
N VAL A 25 -5.50 24.79 -5.98
CA VAL A 25 -5.35 24.95 -7.43
C VAL A 25 -6.49 25.75 -8.09
N VAL A 26 -7.69 25.77 -7.49
CA VAL A 26 -8.82 26.61 -7.95
C VAL A 26 -8.48 28.10 -7.92
N ARG A 27 -7.65 28.53 -6.96
CA ARG A 27 -7.28 29.93 -6.75
C ARG A 27 -5.95 30.30 -7.41
N LEU A 28 -5.37 29.43 -8.24
CA LEU A 28 -4.06 29.69 -8.87
C LEU A 28 -4.02 31.01 -9.64
N ARG A 29 -5.10 31.34 -10.36
CA ARG A 29 -5.22 32.58 -11.15
C ARG A 29 -5.16 33.87 -10.33
N THR A 30 -5.40 33.79 -9.01
CA THR A 30 -5.36 34.95 -8.11
C THR A 30 -4.09 34.97 -7.25
N LEU A 31 -3.21 33.98 -7.41
CA LEU A 31 -1.96 33.89 -6.66
C LEU A 31 -0.83 34.57 -7.41
N ASP A 32 -0.04 35.35 -6.68
CA ASP A 32 1.24 35.87 -7.15
C ASP A 32 2.33 34.78 -7.05
N VAL A 33 2.58 34.13 -8.19
CA VAL A 33 3.55 33.03 -8.37
C VAL A 33 4.42 33.24 -9.64
N PRO A 34 5.23 34.33 -9.68
CA PRO A 34 6.01 34.69 -10.87
C PRO A 34 7.06 33.65 -11.26
N ALA A 35 7.71 32.96 -10.32
CA ALA A 35 8.72 31.94 -10.63
C ALA A 35 8.08 30.73 -11.33
N LEU A 36 6.98 30.20 -10.79
CA LEU A 36 6.20 29.12 -11.40
C LEU A 36 5.61 29.54 -12.74
N THR A 37 5.19 30.80 -12.88
CA THR A 37 4.65 31.33 -14.14
C THR A 37 5.73 31.43 -15.22
N GLY A 38 6.96 31.84 -14.86
CA GLY A 38 8.10 31.84 -15.76
C GLY A 38 8.42 30.42 -16.24
N ILE A 39 8.59 29.48 -15.31
CA ILE A 39 8.86 28.07 -15.63
C ILE A 39 7.77 27.48 -16.53
N ALA A 40 6.50 27.81 -16.28
CA ALA A 40 5.38 27.31 -17.08
C ALA A 40 5.31 27.89 -18.51
N ARG A 41 6.02 28.98 -18.81
CA ARG A 41 6.21 29.46 -20.19
C ARG A 41 7.30 28.68 -20.90
N ASP A 42 8.35 28.32 -20.17
CA ASP A 42 9.56 27.74 -20.75
C ASP A 42 9.48 26.21 -20.87
N VAL A 43 8.75 25.53 -19.99
CA VAL A 43 8.61 24.07 -20.00
C VAL A 43 7.51 23.64 -20.99
N PRO A 44 7.84 22.92 -22.08
CA PRO A 44 6.84 22.39 -22.99
C PRO A 44 6.10 21.23 -22.31
N VAL A 45 4.87 21.47 -21.87
CA VAL A 45 3.96 20.43 -21.38
C VAL A 45 2.93 20.14 -22.49
N PRO A 46 2.80 18.88 -22.97
CA PRO A 46 1.82 18.52 -23.99
C PRO A 46 0.42 19.00 -23.61
N ARG A 47 -0.28 19.64 -24.56
CA ARG A 47 -1.71 19.93 -24.43
C ARG A 47 -2.46 18.65 -24.77
N GLU A 48 -2.77 17.83 -23.78
CA GLU A 48 -3.73 16.75 -23.97
C GLU A 48 -5.11 17.35 -24.28
N GLY A 49 -5.81 16.75 -25.26
CA GLY A 49 -7.06 17.27 -25.81
C GLY A 49 -8.14 17.48 -24.75
N GLY A 50 -8.75 18.67 -24.77
CA GLY A 50 -9.72 19.13 -23.79
C GLY A 50 -9.07 20.08 -22.78
N GLU A 51 -9.42 21.36 -22.83
CA GLU A 51 -9.01 22.36 -21.84
C GLU A 51 -9.51 21.99 -20.45
N GLY A 52 -8.77 21.14 -19.75
CA GLY A 52 -8.91 20.99 -18.32
C GLY A 52 -8.68 22.38 -17.67
N PRO A 53 -9.44 22.76 -16.63
CA PRO A 53 -9.43 24.11 -16.04
C PRO A 53 -8.13 24.50 -15.30
N GLY A 54 -7.05 23.74 -15.49
CA GLY A 54 -5.74 23.98 -14.91
C GLY A 54 -4.85 24.80 -15.84
N GLY A 55 -4.55 26.04 -15.45
CA GLY A 55 -3.62 26.91 -16.15
C GLY A 55 -2.21 26.32 -16.28
N ALA A 56 -1.31 27.00 -17.01
CA ALA A 56 0.04 26.50 -17.31
C ALA A 56 0.83 26.08 -16.06
N VAL A 57 0.72 26.82 -14.96
CA VAL A 57 1.32 26.50 -13.67
C VAL A 57 0.83 25.16 -13.11
N GLU A 58 -0.47 24.87 -13.19
CA GLU A 58 -1.02 23.60 -12.72
C GLU A 58 -0.47 22.42 -13.52
N ARG A 59 -0.30 22.58 -14.83
CA ARG A 59 0.26 21.54 -15.70
C ARG A 59 1.72 21.24 -15.35
N VAL A 60 2.52 22.25 -15.08
CA VAL A 60 3.90 22.06 -14.59
C VAL A 60 3.90 21.32 -13.25
N LEU A 61 3.02 21.70 -12.32
CA LEU A 61 2.92 21.01 -11.03
C LEU A 61 2.47 19.55 -11.19
N ARG A 62 1.53 19.24 -12.08
CA ARG A 62 1.12 17.86 -12.39
C ARG A 62 2.28 17.07 -12.98
N LEU A 63 3.02 17.64 -13.94
CA LEU A 63 4.18 17.00 -14.55
C LEU A 63 5.32 16.77 -13.54
N ALA A 64 5.55 17.72 -12.63
CA ALA A 64 6.54 17.56 -11.58
C ALA A 64 6.12 16.43 -10.61
N VAL A 65 4.86 16.42 -10.20
CA VAL A 65 4.32 15.40 -9.28
C VAL A 65 4.33 14.01 -9.92
N SER A 66 4.00 13.88 -11.22
CA SER A 66 4.04 12.60 -11.94
C SER A 66 5.45 12.05 -12.12
N ARG A 67 6.49 12.86 -11.88
CA ARG A 67 7.91 12.46 -11.94
C ARG A 67 8.51 12.15 -10.57
N LEU A 68 7.75 12.24 -9.49
CA LEU A 68 8.14 11.65 -8.20
C LEU A 68 8.23 10.12 -8.38
N ASP A 69 9.07 9.44 -7.59
CA ASP A 69 9.35 7.99 -7.68
C ASP A 69 8.13 7.07 -7.32
N GLY A 70 6.91 7.55 -7.55
CA GLY A 70 5.67 6.86 -7.25
C GLY A 70 5.35 6.80 -5.76
N GLY A 71 4.39 5.93 -5.42
CA GLY A 71 4.10 5.57 -4.03
C GLY A 71 3.51 6.69 -3.17
N THR A 72 3.81 6.66 -1.87
CA THR A 72 3.22 7.56 -0.87
C THR A 72 3.68 9.01 -1.02
N LEU A 73 4.87 9.24 -1.56
CA LEU A 73 5.42 10.57 -1.80
C LEU A 73 4.64 11.30 -2.90
N GLN A 74 4.45 10.65 -4.06
CA GLN A 74 3.65 11.19 -5.16
C GLN A 74 2.21 11.45 -4.71
N ALA A 75 1.54 10.44 -4.15
CA ALA A 75 0.15 10.59 -3.75
C ALA A 75 -0.03 11.65 -2.66
N ALA A 76 0.90 11.77 -1.70
CA ALA A 76 0.84 12.84 -0.71
C ALA A 76 1.05 14.23 -1.34
N ALA A 77 1.86 14.36 -2.39
CA ALA A 77 1.99 15.60 -3.16
C ALA A 77 0.68 15.93 -3.90
N GLU A 78 0.06 14.93 -4.55
CA GLU A 78 -1.21 15.07 -5.26
C GLU A 78 -2.32 15.55 -4.33
N TYR A 79 -2.48 14.93 -3.16
CA TYR A 79 -3.46 15.38 -2.17
C TYR A 79 -3.10 16.73 -1.58
N SER A 80 -1.83 17.00 -1.25
CA SER A 80 -1.42 18.28 -0.64
C SER A 80 -1.72 19.48 -1.55
N LEU A 81 -1.50 19.30 -2.86
CA LEU A 81 -1.70 20.34 -3.86
C LEU A 81 -3.13 20.36 -4.44
N GLY A 82 -3.94 19.32 -4.22
CA GLY A 82 -5.29 19.22 -4.78
C GLY A 82 -5.29 18.81 -6.25
N LEU A 83 -4.27 18.03 -6.65
CA LEU A 83 -4.10 17.52 -8.02
C LEU A 83 -4.69 16.12 -8.18
N PHE A 84 -4.91 15.39 -7.07
CA PHE A 84 -5.61 14.12 -7.08
C PHE A 84 -7.04 14.31 -7.60
N PRO A 85 -7.55 13.44 -8.49
CA PRO A 85 -8.91 13.56 -9.05
C PRO A 85 -9.96 13.78 -7.95
N GLY A 86 -10.85 14.77 -8.15
CA GLY A 86 -11.92 15.09 -7.20
C GLY A 86 -11.51 15.84 -5.93
N THR A 87 -10.24 16.28 -5.79
CA THR A 87 -9.75 17.01 -4.60
C THR A 87 -9.48 18.50 -4.85
N ARG A 88 -9.84 19.00 -6.03
CA ARG A 88 -9.49 20.33 -6.53
C ARG A 88 -10.00 21.45 -5.63
N ASP A 89 -11.26 21.32 -5.19
CA ASP A 89 -12.05 22.27 -4.41
C ASP A 89 -11.98 22.02 -2.90
N TRP A 90 -11.32 20.95 -2.46
CA TRP A 90 -11.23 20.60 -1.05
C TRP A 90 -10.52 21.68 -0.24
N PRO A 91 -10.93 21.95 1.02
CA PRO A 91 -10.21 22.83 1.93
C PRO A 91 -8.76 22.38 2.16
N ALA A 92 -7.87 23.35 2.42
CA ALA A 92 -6.43 23.08 2.62
C ALA A 92 -6.13 22.20 3.85
N SER A 93 -7.06 22.15 4.82
CA SER A 93 -7.04 21.24 5.98
C SER A 93 -7.35 19.80 5.57
N ASP A 94 -8.30 19.59 4.67
CA ASP A 94 -8.78 18.27 4.27
C ASP A 94 -7.79 17.62 3.31
N ARG A 95 -7.25 18.40 2.37
CA ARG A 95 -6.09 18.03 1.56
C ARG A 95 -4.90 17.56 2.42
N ARG A 96 -4.60 18.31 3.50
CA ARG A 96 -3.53 17.92 4.45
C ARG A 96 -3.86 16.60 5.15
N ARG A 97 -5.10 16.43 5.59
CA ARG A 97 -5.55 15.24 6.29
C ARG A 97 -5.40 14.01 5.39
N SER A 98 -5.80 14.11 4.13
CA SER A 98 -5.67 13.03 3.15
C SER A 98 -4.22 12.77 2.77
N ALA A 99 -3.40 13.81 2.61
CA ALA A 99 -1.96 13.65 2.38
C ALA A 99 -1.25 12.96 3.57
N ALA A 100 -1.58 13.35 4.81
CA ALA A 100 -1.09 12.70 6.02
C ALA A 100 -1.53 11.23 6.12
N GLN A 101 -2.78 10.95 5.72
CA GLN A 101 -3.33 9.59 5.66
C GLN A 101 -2.59 8.73 4.64
N VAL A 102 -2.30 9.26 3.45
CA VAL A 102 -1.50 8.58 2.41
C VAL A 102 -0.08 8.31 2.89
N TYR A 103 0.52 9.28 3.59
CA TYR A 103 1.85 9.14 4.16
C TYR A 103 1.89 8.24 5.41
N GLY A 104 0.73 7.88 5.97
CA GLY A 104 0.63 7.01 7.14
C GLY A 104 1.06 7.66 8.46
N VAL A 105 1.02 8.99 8.56
CA VAL A 105 1.43 9.74 9.76
C VAL A 105 0.28 10.61 10.28
N SER A 106 0.39 11.11 11.51
CA SER A 106 -0.59 12.06 12.05
C SER A 106 -0.59 13.36 11.25
N VAL A 107 -1.73 14.06 11.17
CA VAL A 107 -1.85 15.36 10.48
C VAL A 107 -0.83 16.37 11.02
N GLU A 108 -0.57 16.33 12.33
CA GLU A 108 0.39 17.22 12.98
C GLU A 108 1.85 16.86 12.63
N ARG A 109 2.21 15.57 12.60
CA ARG A 109 3.54 15.14 12.16
C ARG A 109 3.75 15.39 10.67
N PHE A 110 2.70 15.24 9.86
CA PHE A 110 2.72 15.61 8.45
C PHE A 110 3.00 17.11 8.30
N ARG A 111 2.20 17.95 8.97
CA ARG A 111 2.36 19.41 8.96
C ARG A 111 3.77 19.86 9.32
N LYS A 112 4.36 19.28 10.37
CA LYS A 112 5.65 19.71 10.92
C LYS A 112 6.86 19.19 10.14
N HIS A 113 6.78 18.00 9.53
CA HIS A 113 7.96 17.34 8.97
C HIS A 113 7.75 16.93 7.51
N HIS A 114 6.72 16.13 7.24
CA HIS A 114 6.58 15.48 5.92
C HIS A 114 6.05 16.43 4.84
N GLU A 115 5.22 17.41 5.20
CA GLU A 115 4.73 18.44 4.29
C GLU A 115 5.89 19.29 3.75
N LEU A 116 6.92 19.54 4.55
CA LEU A 116 8.13 20.24 4.11
C LEU A 116 8.93 19.40 3.10
N ILE A 117 9.09 18.10 3.37
CA ILE A 117 9.81 17.15 2.51
C ILE A 117 9.07 17.00 1.18
N VAL A 118 7.77 16.74 1.21
CA VAL A 118 6.91 16.57 0.02
C VAL A 118 6.98 17.80 -0.88
N LEU A 119 6.77 18.99 -0.33
CA LEU A 119 6.79 20.22 -1.13
C LEU A 119 8.21 20.57 -1.61
N GLY A 120 9.24 20.23 -0.84
CA GLY A 120 10.64 20.37 -1.25
C GLY A 120 10.97 19.51 -2.47
N GLN A 121 10.57 18.24 -2.46
CA GLN A 121 10.78 17.33 -3.60
C GLN A 121 10.03 17.78 -4.86
N VAL A 122 8.81 18.31 -4.70
CA VAL A 122 8.07 18.90 -5.83
C VAL A 122 8.81 20.13 -6.38
N ALA A 123 9.28 21.03 -5.51
CA ALA A 123 10.02 22.22 -5.93
C ALA A 123 11.31 21.87 -6.67
N GLU A 124 12.06 20.89 -6.17
CA GLU A 124 13.26 20.36 -6.81
C GLU A 124 12.97 19.83 -8.22
N LEU A 125 11.90 19.04 -8.39
CA LEU A 125 11.50 18.55 -9.71
C LEU A 125 11.05 19.66 -10.66
N VAL A 126 10.39 20.70 -10.16
CA VAL A 126 10.03 21.89 -10.95
C VAL A 126 11.28 22.62 -11.45
N VAL A 127 12.30 22.79 -10.61
CA VAL A 127 13.58 23.38 -11.04
C VAL A 127 14.26 22.49 -12.09
N ARG A 128 14.32 21.17 -11.88
CA ARG A 128 14.90 20.23 -12.86
C ARG A 128 14.17 20.25 -14.20
N LEU A 129 12.85 20.48 -14.21
CA LEU A 129 12.07 20.66 -15.45
C LEU A 129 12.52 21.92 -16.20
N ALA A 130 12.70 23.03 -15.48
CA ALA A 130 13.19 24.29 -16.05
C ALA A 130 14.61 24.19 -16.61
N GLU A 131 15.50 23.41 -15.97
CA GLU A 131 16.88 23.20 -16.45
C GLU A 131 16.97 22.34 -17.73
N ARG A 132 15.95 21.51 -18.00
CA ARG A 132 15.90 20.66 -19.19
C ARG A 132 15.25 21.34 -20.39
N ALA A 133 14.37 22.30 -20.15
CA ALA A 133 13.66 23.05 -21.20
C ALA A 133 14.57 23.76 -22.25
N PRO A 134 15.71 24.38 -21.89
CA PRO A 134 16.60 25.01 -22.88
C PRO A 134 17.38 24.00 -23.73
N ARG A 135 17.51 22.73 -23.30
CA ARG A 135 18.36 21.73 -23.97
C ARG A 135 17.63 21.01 -25.11
N ASP A 136 16.32 20.83 -24.99
CA ASP A 136 15.51 20.14 -26.01
C ASP A 136 15.04 21.07 -27.14
N ALA A 137 15.02 22.39 -26.92
CA ALA A 137 14.71 23.38 -27.96
C ALA A 137 15.84 23.58 -28.99
N GLY A 138 17.04 23.05 -28.72
CA GLY A 138 18.21 23.16 -29.62
C GLY A 138 18.46 21.93 -30.50
N ALA A 139 17.70 20.83 -30.34
CA ALA A 139 17.98 19.54 -31.00
C ALA A 139 17.09 19.23 -32.21
N THR A 140 16.30 20.19 -32.71
CA THR A 140 15.47 20.03 -33.91
C THR A 140 15.83 21.07 -34.97
N ASN A 141 16.93 20.86 -35.70
CA ASN A 141 17.13 21.31 -37.09
C ASN A 141 18.42 20.70 -37.69
N GLY A 142 18.27 19.93 -38.77
CA GLY A 142 19.35 19.54 -39.70
C GLY A 142 19.61 18.02 -39.82
N THR A 143 18.79 17.26 -40.56
CA THR A 143 19.08 16.71 -41.91
C THR A 143 20.39 15.92 -42.03
N GLY A 144 20.36 14.59 -42.04
CA GLY A 144 20.39 13.75 -43.27
C GLY A 144 21.81 13.17 -43.44
N SER A 145 22.12 11.97 -43.94
CA SER A 145 21.49 10.99 -44.82
C SER A 145 22.30 9.69 -44.68
N GLY A 146 21.68 8.53 -44.57
CA GLY A 146 21.80 7.50 -45.63
C GLY A 146 21.57 6.12 -45.01
N SER A 147 20.48 5.44 -45.35
CA SER A 147 20.37 4.50 -46.48
C SER A 147 20.82 3.07 -46.13
N SER A 148 19.87 2.20 -45.80
CA SER A 148 19.72 0.87 -46.45
C SER A 148 18.37 0.23 -46.10
N THR A 149 17.45 0.42 -47.06
CA THR A 149 16.49 -0.54 -47.65
C THR A 149 16.30 -1.94 -47.07
N GLY A 150 15.02 -2.32 -46.91
CA GLY A 150 14.50 -3.61 -47.42
C GLY A 150 13.82 -4.54 -46.40
N THR A 151 12.55 -4.28 -46.05
CA THR A 151 11.34 -5.08 -46.40
C THR A 151 11.18 -6.47 -45.75
N GLY A 152 10.22 -6.53 -44.82
CA GLY A 152 9.58 -7.74 -44.28
C GLY A 152 8.34 -7.33 -43.49
N THR A 153 7.24 -7.11 -44.20
CA THR A 153 5.92 -6.67 -43.71
C THR A 153 5.22 -7.74 -42.87
N GLY A 154 4.92 -7.40 -41.62
CA GLY A 154 3.93 -8.07 -40.78
C GLY A 154 3.21 -6.99 -39.96
N THR A 155 2.09 -6.50 -40.49
CA THR A 155 1.16 -5.61 -39.82
C THR A 155 0.62 -6.26 -38.56
N VAL A 156 0.87 -5.66 -37.40
CA VAL A 156 -0.05 -5.78 -36.26
C VAL A 156 -0.61 -4.38 -36.03
N GLU A 157 -1.72 -4.12 -36.69
CA GLU A 157 -2.62 -3.02 -36.38
C GLU A 157 -2.98 -3.12 -34.89
N HIS A 158 -2.71 -2.07 -34.11
CA HIS A 158 -3.31 -1.93 -32.79
C HIS A 158 -4.56 -1.05 -32.95
N PRO A 159 -5.78 -1.61 -32.94
CA PRO A 159 -6.98 -0.80 -33.05
C PRO A 159 -7.18 -0.09 -31.70
N LEU A 160 -7.16 1.24 -31.70
CA LEU A 160 -7.77 2.03 -30.64
C LEU A 160 -9.29 1.96 -30.82
N GLY A 161 -9.87 0.84 -30.39
CA GLY A 161 -11.31 0.65 -30.29
C GLY A 161 -11.91 1.26 -29.00
N PRO A 162 -13.25 1.29 -28.86
CA PRO A 162 -13.95 1.93 -27.74
C PRO A 162 -13.83 1.20 -26.38
N GLU A 163 -12.85 0.31 -26.19
CA GLU A 163 -12.86 -0.69 -25.10
C GLU A 163 -11.93 -0.38 -23.90
N ALA A 164 -11.24 0.75 -23.88
CA ALA A 164 -10.31 1.09 -22.79
C ALA A 164 -10.94 1.92 -21.65
N TYR A 165 -12.26 1.80 -21.44
CA TYR A 165 -12.86 2.18 -20.17
C TYR A 165 -12.55 1.07 -19.14
N ASP A 166 -11.48 1.28 -18.38
CA ASP A 166 -11.23 0.78 -17.02
C ASP A 166 -11.72 -0.63 -16.68
N ARG A 167 -10.91 -1.66 -16.98
CA ARG A 167 -11.04 -2.93 -16.26
C ARG A 167 -10.65 -2.71 -14.80
N VAL A 168 -11.63 -2.79 -13.90
CA VAL A 168 -11.38 -2.86 -12.46
C VAL A 168 -10.37 -3.99 -12.21
N PRO A 169 -9.20 -3.70 -11.60
CA PRO A 169 -8.19 -4.74 -11.42
C PRO A 169 -8.76 -5.89 -10.57
N ALA A 170 -8.40 -7.13 -10.92
CA ALA A 170 -8.94 -8.30 -10.27
C ALA A 170 -8.72 -8.26 -8.74
N ALA A 171 -9.80 -8.48 -7.98
CA ALA A 171 -9.79 -8.56 -6.53
C ALA A 171 -9.14 -9.85 -6.01
N HIS A 172 -8.97 -10.86 -6.86
CA HIS A 172 -8.31 -12.12 -6.56
C HIS A 172 -7.29 -12.42 -7.64
N ARG A 173 -6.07 -12.78 -7.26
CA ARG A 173 -4.97 -13.08 -8.17
C ARG A 173 -4.36 -14.42 -7.79
N ALA A 174 -4.58 -15.44 -8.60
CA ALA A 174 -3.96 -16.74 -8.42
C ALA A 174 -2.57 -16.73 -9.07
N LEU A 175 -1.55 -17.11 -8.31
CA LEU A 175 -0.15 -17.14 -8.70
C LEU A 175 0.40 -18.56 -8.57
N ARG A 176 1.28 -18.94 -9.49
CA ARG A 176 2.12 -20.14 -9.36
C ARG A 176 3.50 -19.69 -8.92
N VAL A 177 3.90 -20.09 -7.73
CA VAL A 177 5.14 -19.66 -7.09
C VAL A 177 6.07 -20.86 -7.02
N ARG A 178 7.33 -20.68 -7.42
CA ARG A 178 8.33 -21.73 -7.31
C ARG A 178 8.91 -21.72 -5.90
N VAL A 179 8.83 -22.86 -5.21
CA VAL A 179 9.42 -23.07 -3.89
C VAL A 179 10.34 -24.28 -4.02
N HIS A 180 11.65 -24.04 -4.02
CA HIS A 180 12.68 -25.02 -4.36
C HIS A 180 12.37 -25.80 -5.66
N HIS A 181 12.08 -27.10 -5.54
CA HIS A 181 11.81 -28.02 -6.64
C HIS A 181 10.31 -28.18 -6.93
N ARG A 182 9.43 -27.41 -6.27
CA ARG A 182 7.97 -27.49 -6.43
C ARG A 182 7.38 -26.17 -6.92
N THR A 183 6.22 -26.27 -7.55
CA THR A 183 5.37 -25.11 -7.87
C THR A 183 4.12 -25.19 -7.01
N VAL A 184 3.85 -24.15 -6.25
CA VAL A 184 2.71 -24.05 -5.32
C VAL A 184 1.78 -22.93 -5.77
N ALA A 185 0.47 -23.12 -5.55
CA ALA A 185 -0.51 -22.07 -5.80
C ALA A 185 -0.57 -21.11 -4.62
N VAL A 186 -0.56 -19.81 -4.88
CA VAL A 186 -0.75 -18.75 -3.88
C VAL A 186 -1.82 -17.80 -4.39
N THR A 187 -2.81 -17.47 -3.56
CA THR A 187 -3.87 -16.51 -3.93
C THR A 187 -3.68 -15.19 -3.22
N VAL A 188 -3.62 -14.08 -3.95
CA VAL A 188 -3.59 -12.73 -3.39
C VAL A 188 -4.97 -12.09 -3.49
N HIS A 189 -5.55 -11.76 -2.35
CA HIS A 189 -6.83 -11.07 -2.17
C HIS A 189 -6.62 -9.57 -2.02
N VAL A 190 -7.38 -8.78 -2.78
CA VAL A 190 -7.33 -7.31 -2.79
C VAL A 190 -8.65 -6.73 -2.31
N HIS A 191 -8.91 -6.88 -1.02
CA HIS A 191 -10.10 -6.37 -0.36
C HIS A 191 -9.92 -6.38 1.17
N ALA A 192 -10.93 -5.94 1.90
CA ALA A 192 -10.94 -6.05 3.36
C ALA A 192 -11.11 -7.51 3.80
N VAL A 193 -10.56 -7.85 4.98
CA VAL A 193 -10.50 -9.24 5.49
C VAL A 193 -11.87 -9.82 5.87
N ASP A 194 -12.89 -8.96 6.05
CA ASP A 194 -14.29 -9.35 6.28
C ASP A 194 -15.03 -9.76 4.99
N LEU A 195 -14.38 -9.68 3.83
CA LEU A 195 -14.90 -10.17 2.55
C LEU A 195 -14.25 -11.50 2.12
N LEU A 196 -13.35 -12.07 2.92
CA LEU A 196 -12.77 -13.38 2.67
C LEU A 196 -13.84 -14.46 2.78
N ARG A 197 -13.80 -15.43 1.87
CA ARG A 197 -14.72 -16.57 1.84
C ARG A 197 -13.95 -17.85 1.57
N ASP A 198 -14.48 -18.95 2.09
CA ASP A 198 -14.05 -20.32 1.83
C ASP A 198 -12.56 -20.55 2.17
N ILE A 199 -12.09 -19.89 3.24
CA ILE A 199 -10.74 -20.05 3.79
C ILE A 199 -10.86 -20.49 5.25
N ASP A 200 -10.25 -21.61 5.60
CA ASP A 200 -10.42 -22.25 6.90
C ASP A 200 -9.87 -21.43 8.06
N VAL A 201 -8.68 -20.85 7.87
CA VAL A 201 -7.98 -20.12 8.91
C VAL A 201 -7.59 -18.72 8.44
N VAL A 202 -7.92 -17.70 9.22
CA VAL A 202 -7.42 -16.33 8.98
C VAL A 202 -6.51 -15.89 10.13
N VAL A 203 -5.34 -15.40 9.78
CA VAL A 203 -4.36 -14.90 10.74
C VAL A 203 -4.67 -13.46 11.12
N SER A 204 -4.79 -13.19 12.42
CA SER A 204 -5.07 -11.88 13.01
C SER A 204 -3.83 -11.35 13.72
N PRO A 205 -3.27 -10.19 13.30
CA PRO A 205 -2.17 -9.57 14.04
C PRO A 205 -2.69 -8.98 15.36
N SER A 206 -2.08 -9.43 16.46
CA SER A 206 -2.44 -9.04 17.82
C SER A 206 -1.27 -8.41 18.56
N ASN A 207 -1.58 -7.57 19.55
CA ASN A 207 -0.56 -7.12 20.50
C ASN A 207 -0.20 -8.24 21.48
N THR A 208 0.94 -8.09 22.16
CA THR A 208 1.43 -9.07 23.13
C THR A 208 0.51 -9.28 24.34
N TYR A 209 -0.48 -8.41 24.56
CA TYR A 209 -1.49 -8.57 25.62
C TYR A 209 -2.78 -9.25 25.13
N PHE A 210 -2.88 -9.60 23.84
CA PHE A 210 -4.09 -10.11 23.20
C PHE A 210 -5.33 -9.23 23.42
N VAL A 211 -5.14 -7.91 23.61
CA VAL A 211 -6.24 -6.96 23.74
C VAL A 211 -6.71 -6.56 22.35
N LEU A 212 -7.94 -6.93 21.97
CA LEU A 212 -8.47 -6.57 20.66
C LEU A 212 -8.73 -5.06 20.56
N PRO A 213 -8.43 -4.44 19.40
CA PRO A 213 -8.77 -3.05 19.17
C PRO A 213 -10.31 -2.85 19.18
N PRO A 214 -10.77 -1.61 19.41
CA PRO A 214 -12.18 -1.29 19.28
C PRO A 214 -12.72 -1.61 17.88
N PRO A 215 -13.97 -2.09 17.75
CA PRO A 215 -14.49 -2.64 16.50
C PRO A 215 -14.68 -1.60 15.38
N TYR A 216 -14.68 -0.31 15.69
CA TYR A 216 -14.75 0.77 14.69
C TYR A 216 -13.39 1.13 14.08
N LYS A 217 -12.28 0.52 14.53
CA LYS A 217 -10.97 0.73 13.92
C LYS A 217 -10.88 -0.03 12.59
N SER A 218 -9.95 0.43 11.75
CA SER A 218 -9.73 -0.12 10.40
C SER A 218 -8.54 -1.11 10.33
N SER A 219 -8.08 -1.64 11.46
CA SER A 219 -7.05 -2.71 11.48
C SER A 219 -7.66 -4.05 11.08
N VAL A 220 -6.80 -5.00 10.67
CA VAL A 220 -7.21 -6.38 10.37
C VAL A 220 -7.94 -7.00 11.56
N SER A 221 -7.34 -6.94 12.76
CA SER A 221 -7.93 -7.49 13.99
C SER A 221 -9.25 -6.83 14.39
N ALA A 222 -9.42 -5.52 14.17
CA ALA A 222 -10.68 -4.83 14.43
C ALA A 222 -11.77 -5.28 13.45
N THR A 223 -11.43 -5.43 12.16
CA THR A 223 -12.35 -5.91 11.14
C THR A 223 -12.76 -7.36 11.39
N LEU A 224 -11.82 -8.25 11.71
CA LEU A 224 -12.12 -9.65 12.04
C LEU A 224 -13.00 -9.76 13.28
N ARG A 225 -12.71 -9.01 14.34
CA ARG A 225 -13.57 -8.93 15.53
C ARG A 225 -14.99 -8.49 15.16
N ARG A 226 -15.10 -7.38 14.42
CA ARG A 226 -16.39 -6.81 14.02
C ARG A 226 -17.22 -7.75 13.16
N ALA A 227 -16.57 -8.48 12.24
CA ALA A 227 -17.24 -9.38 11.31
C ALA A 227 -17.52 -10.77 11.91
N GLY A 228 -16.73 -11.21 12.90
CA GLY A 228 -16.99 -12.42 13.67
C GLY A 228 -18.03 -12.24 14.77
N ALA A 229 -18.41 -11.01 15.09
CA ALA A 229 -19.43 -10.71 16.08
C ALA A 229 -20.85 -10.98 15.56
N ARG A 230 -21.73 -11.51 16.42
CA ARG A 230 -23.14 -11.70 16.11
C ARG A 230 -23.90 -10.40 16.29
N ARG A 231 -24.72 -10.05 15.30
CA ARG A 231 -25.55 -8.85 15.32
C ARG A 231 -27.03 -9.18 15.20
N ASP A 232 -27.85 -8.28 15.71
CA ASP A 232 -29.29 -8.32 15.48
C ASP A 232 -29.64 -7.79 14.07
N PRO A 233 -30.90 -7.91 13.63
CA PRO A 233 -31.32 -7.45 12.30
C PRO A 233 -31.15 -5.95 12.04
N ILE A 234 -31.04 -5.10 13.08
CA ILE A 234 -30.82 -3.65 12.95
C ILE A 234 -29.32 -3.29 13.07
N GLY A 235 -28.45 -4.29 13.17
CA GLY A 235 -27.00 -4.14 13.21
C GLY A 235 -26.41 -3.91 14.60
N GLY A 236 -27.21 -3.99 15.66
CA GLY A 236 -26.80 -3.95 17.07
C GLY A 236 -25.95 -5.15 17.44
N LEU A 237 -24.93 -4.93 18.30
CA LEU A 237 -24.05 -6.00 18.77
C LEU A 237 -24.78 -6.88 19.78
N VAL A 238 -24.87 -8.18 19.50
CA VAL A 238 -25.51 -9.16 20.41
C VAL A 238 -24.46 -10.02 21.12
N ASP A 239 -23.40 -10.43 20.43
CA ASP A 239 -22.32 -11.26 20.99
C ASP A 239 -20.98 -10.91 20.31
N ASP A 240 -19.99 -10.49 21.10
CA ASP A 240 -18.61 -10.28 20.64
C ASP A 240 -17.79 -11.56 20.83
N ARG A 241 -18.17 -12.58 20.07
CA ARG A 241 -17.68 -13.95 20.28
C ARG A 241 -16.15 -14.06 20.23
N ILE A 242 -15.54 -13.31 19.32
CA ILE A 242 -14.08 -13.31 19.14
C ILE A 242 -13.38 -12.74 20.37
N GLU A 243 -13.90 -11.64 20.93
CA GLU A 243 -13.35 -11.07 22.15
C GLU A 243 -13.50 -12.02 23.35
N ASP A 244 -14.67 -12.61 23.53
CA ASP A 244 -14.94 -13.50 24.66
C ASP A 244 -14.11 -14.79 24.61
N GLU A 245 -13.94 -15.37 23.42
CA GLU A 245 -13.06 -16.53 23.23
C GLU A 245 -11.59 -16.19 23.46
N LEU A 246 -11.12 -15.05 22.97
CA LEU A 246 -9.74 -14.62 23.17
C LEU A 246 -9.46 -14.30 24.65
N ARG A 247 -10.38 -13.61 25.34
CA ARG A 247 -10.28 -13.35 26.79
C ARG A 247 -10.21 -14.65 27.58
N ARG A 248 -11.07 -15.63 27.27
CA ARG A 248 -11.04 -16.96 27.89
C ARG A 248 -9.74 -17.71 27.59
N TRP A 249 -9.21 -17.59 26.38
CA TRP A 249 -7.91 -18.17 26.04
C TRP A 249 -6.80 -17.54 26.87
N THR A 250 -6.73 -16.21 26.95
CA THR A 250 -5.72 -15.48 27.72
C THR A 250 -5.80 -15.81 29.20
N ALA A 251 -6.99 -15.87 29.79
CA ALA A 251 -7.19 -16.24 31.19
C ALA A 251 -6.65 -17.64 31.54
N ARG A 252 -6.63 -18.57 30.57
CA ARG A 252 -6.10 -19.93 30.76
C ARG A 252 -4.59 -20.04 30.54
N HIS A 253 -4.01 -19.22 29.67
CA HIS A 253 -2.63 -19.41 29.18
C HIS A 253 -1.67 -18.29 29.58
N ALA A 254 -2.16 -17.14 30.04
CA ALA A 254 -1.36 -16.01 30.48
C ALA A 254 -1.85 -15.53 31.86
N PRO A 255 -0.97 -15.48 32.89
CA PRO A 255 -1.31 -14.85 34.16
C PRO A 255 -1.77 -13.40 33.93
N ALA A 256 -2.75 -12.95 34.70
CA ALA A 256 -3.36 -11.63 34.53
C ALA A 256 -2.29 -10.52 34.45
N GLY A 257 -2.38 -9.70 33.41
CA GLY A 257 -1.49 -8.54 33.21
C GLY A 257 -0.12 -8.83 32.62
N ARG A 258 0.24 -10.09 32.33
CA ARG A 258 1.50 -10.41 31.65
C ARG A 258 1.38 -10.39 30.14
N GLU A 259 2.39 -9.84 29.49
CA GLU A 259 2.54 -9.96 28.05
C GLU A 259 2.90 -11.38 27.64
N ALA A 260 2.31 -11.84 26.54
CA ALA A 260 2.72 -13.04 25.85
C ALA A 260 4.03 -12.80 25.11
N ARG A 261 4.87 -13.85 25.04
CA ARG A 261 6.08 -13.82 24.24
C ARG A 261 5.72 -13.55 22.76
N PRO A 262 6.42 -12.63 22.06
CA PRO A 262 6.22 -12.43 20.62
C PRO A 262 6.36 -13.74 19.82
N GLY A 263 5.41 -13.96 18.90
CA GLY A 263 5.21 -15.20 18.16
C GLY A 263 4.24 -16.19 18.80
N THR A 264 3.69 -15.90 19.99
CA THR A 264 2.62 -16.71 20.59
C THR A 264 1.35 -16.65 19.74
N VAL A 265 0.68 -17.80 19.57
CA VAL A 265 -0.55 -17.92 18.77
C VAL A 265 -1.70 -18.33 19.69
N ALA A 266 -2.70 -17.46 19.80
CA ALA A 266 -3.96 -17.74 20.46
C ALA A 266 -5.02 -18.08 19.41
N VAL A 267 -5.88 -19.05 19.71
CA VAL A 267 -6.85 -19.56 18.74
C VAL A 267 -8.28 -19.31 19.21
N THR A 268 -9.10 -18.80 18.30
CA THR A 268 -10.56 -18.67 18.47
C THR A 268 -11.30 -19.33 17.31
N SER A 269 -12.61 -19.52 17.46
CA SER A 269 -13.49 -19.78 16.32
C SER A 269 -13.52 -18.56 15.37
N GLY A 270 -14.15 -18.72 14.21
CA GLY A 270 -14.47 -17.60 13.31
C GLY A 270 -15.67 -16.76 13.75
N GLY A 271 -16.41 -17.16 14.79
CA GLY A 271 -17.70 -16.53 15.13
C GLY A 271 -18.66 -16.57 13.93
N GLU A 272 -19.30 -15.44 13.62
CA GLU A 272 -20.23 -15.33 12.48
C GLU A 272 -19.53 -15.51 11.11
N LEU A 273 -18.20 -15.28 11.03
CA LEU A 273 -17.42 -15.56 9.81
C LEU A 273 -17.39 -17.06 9.46
N GLY A 274 -17.77 -17.94 10.39
CA GLY A 274 -17.97 -19.37 10.10
C GLY A 274 -18.96 -19.61 8.95
N ARG A 275 -19.94 -18.73 8.76
CA ARG A 275 -20.89 -18.80 7.64
C ARG A 275 -20.27 -18.46 6.28
N GLN A 276 -19.09 -17.85 6.31
CA GLN A 276 -18.29 -17.53 5.13
C GLN A 276 -17.19 -18.58 4.90
N GLY A 277 -17.18 -19.68 5.65
CA GLY A 277 -16.15 -20.71 5.55
C GLY A 277 -14.91 -20.44 6.42
N ILE A 278 -14.87 -19.34 7.18
CA ILE A 278 -13.75 -19.05 8.12
C ILE A 278 -13.98 -19.77 9.43
N ARG A 279 -13.33 -20.92 9.57
CA ARG A 279 -13.52 -21.86 10.69
C ARG A 279 -12.71 -21.44 11.92
N ARG A 280 -11.53 -20.84 11.73
CA ARG A 280 -10.62 -20.42 12.81
C ARG A 280 -10.03 -19.04 12.57
N ILE A 281 -9.74 -18.35 13.67
CA ILE A 281 -8.89 -17.15 13.66
C ILE A 281 -7.68 -17.41 14.55
N TYR A 282 -6.50 -17.28 13.96
CA TYR A 282 -5.22 -17.43 14.66
C TYR A 282 -4.66 -16.06 14.99
N HIS A 283 -4.75 -15.67 16.26
CA HIS A 283 -4.26 -14.40 16.77
C HIS A 283 -2.78 -14.53 17.10
N VAL A 284 -1.92 -13.81 16.37
CA VAL A 284 -0.47 -13.89 16.57
C VAL A 284 0.00 -12.65 17.32
N ALA A 285 0.56 -12.86 18.51
CA ALA A 285 1.15 -11.81 19.33
C ALA A 285 2.46 -11.32 18.69
N LEU A 286 2.42 -10.15 18.04
CA LEU A 286 3.56 -9.58 17.33
C LEU A 286 3.81 -8.12 17.70
N ALA A 287 2.73 -7.39 18.02
CA ALA A 287 2.78 -5.96 18.22
C ALA A 287 3.06 -5.62 19.69
N VAL A 288 4.31 -5.30 20.02
CA VAL A 288 4.70 -4.83 21.35
C VAL A 288 4.27 -3.36 21.47
N PRO A 289 3.40 -2.98 22.42
CA PRO A 289 2.99 -1.58 22.58
C PRO A 289 4.19 -0.69 22.91
N ARG A 290 4.29 0.47 22.27
CA ARG A 290 5.27 1.49 22.66
C ARG A 290 4.68 2.35 23.78
N PRO A 291 5.34 2.43 24.96
CA PRO A 291 4.87 3.26 26.08
C PRO A 291 4.52 4.68 25.62
N GLU A 292 3.47 5.25 26.20
CA GLU A 292 3.00 6.63 25.94
C GLU A 292 2.52 6.92 24.51
N THR A 293 2.37 5.90 23.67
CA THR A 293 1.89 6.06 22.29
C THR A 293 0.72 5.12 21.97
N ASN A 294 0.09 5.34 20.82
CA ASN A 294 -0.87 4.41 20.22
C ASN A 294 -0.21 3.47 19.18
N ASP A 295 1.12 3.47 19.14
CA ASP A 295 1.94 2.76 18.16
C ASP A 295 2.51 1.48 18.76
N TYR A 296 2.97 0.61 17.88
CA TYR A 296 3.57 -0.67 18.23
C TYR A 296 4.97 -0.77 17.62
N GLN A 297 5.73 -1.71 18.17
CA GLN A 297 6.96 -2.19 17.57
C GLN A 297 6.76 -3.65 17.20
N VAL A 298 7.08 -4.00 15.96
CA VAL A 298 7.09 -5.38 15.47
C VAL A 298 8.48 -5.66 14.93
N GLN A 299 9.10 -6.76 15.37
CA GLN A 299 10.37 -7.21 14.83
C GLN A 299 10.14 -8.22 13.70
N PRO A 300 10.88 -8.15 12.57
CA PRO A 300 10.78 -9.14 11.49
C PRO A 300 10.97 -10.58 12.00
N ALA A 301 11.90 -10.82 12.92
CA ALA A 301 12.14 -12.14 13.49
C ALA A 301 10.92 -12.71 14.26
N ASP A 302 10.12 -11.84 14.87
CA ASP A 302 8.88 -12.25 15.55
C ASP A 302 7.81 -12.68 14.55
N ILE A 303 7.75 -12.03 13.38
CA ILE A 303 6.85 -12.42 12.29
C ILE A 303 7.20 -13.82 11.81
N THR A 304 8.46 -14.08 11.48
CA THR A 304 8.90 -15.40 11.00
C THR A 304 8.59 -16.49 12.01
N ARG A 305 8.91 -16.27 13.30
CA ARG A 305 8.60 -17.22 14.38
C ARG A 305 7.09 -17.42 14.56
N GLY A 306 6.31 -16.33 14.53
CA GLY A 306 4.87 -16.37 14.70
C GLY A 306 4.17 -17.11 13.56
N VAL A 307 4.60 -16.90 12.31
CA VAL A 307 4.07 -17.59 11.13
C VAL A 307 4.45 -19.08 11.16
N ALA A 308 5.69 -19.42 11.53
CA ALA A 308 6.08 -20.81 11.73
C ALA A 308 5.22 -21.50 12.81
N ARG A 309 4.93 -20.81 13.92
CA ARG A 309 4.03 -21.34 14.96
C ARG A 309 2.60 -21.47 14.47
N VAL A 310 2.11 -20.54 13.65
CA VAL A 310 0.79 -20.61 13.00
C VAL A 310 0.64 -21.90 12.19
N PHE A 311 1.62 -22.24 11.36
CA PHE A 311 1.57 -23.50 10.60
C PHE A 311 1.67 -24.72 11.51
N ALA A 312 2.48 -24.68 12.56
CA ALA A 312 2.56 -25.77 13.53
C ALA A 312 1.21 -26.01 14.24
N VAL A 313 0.50 -24.93 14.60
CA VAL A 313 -0.86 -25.01 15.18
C VAL A 313 -1.87 -25.53 14.15
N LEU A 314 -1.79 -25.06 12.89
CA LEU A 314 -2.65 -25.54 11.82
C LEU A 314 -2.47 -27.05 11.60
N ALA A 315 -1.23 -27.53 11.51
CA ALA A 315 -0.93 -28.95 11.35
C ALA A 315 -1.45 -29.81 12.51
N GLU A 316 -1.39 -29.28 13.74
CA GLU A 316 -1.90 -29.97 14.94
C GLU A 316 -3.43 -30.05 14.99
N GLU A 317 -4.11 -28.97 14.59
CA GLU A 317 -5.58 -28.88 14.66
C GLU A 317 -6.29 -29.44 13.43
N ALA A 318 -5.67 -29.38 12.25
CA ALA A 318 -6.29 -29.71 10.97
C ALA A 318 -7.00 -31.08 10.96
N PRO A 319 -6.41 -32.18 11.48
CA PRO A 319 -7.07 -33.49 11.48
C PRO A 319 -8.29 -33.60 12.40
N ARG A 320 -8.51 -32.63 13.30
CA ARG A 320 -9.64 -32.62 14.24
C ARG A 320 -10.94 -32.11 13.61
N TYR A 321 -10.90 -31.70 12.33
CA TYR A 321 -12.05 -31.18 11.59
C TYR A 321 -12.42 -32.10 10.44
N GLU A 322 -13.70 -32.09 10.09
CA GLU A 322 -14.22 -32.78 8.91
C GLU A 322 -14.98 -31.78 8.02
N PRO A 323 -14.49 -31.50 6.79
CA PRO A 323 -13.20 -31.93 6.24
C PRO A 323 -12.02 -31.32 7.02
N PRO A 324 -10.79 -31.85 6.93
CA PRO A 324 -9.62 -31.26 7.58
C PRO A 324 -9.41 -29.79 7.19
N LEU A 325 -8.80 -29.00 8.06
CA LEU A 325 -8.37 -27.63 7.70
C LEU A 325 -7.24 -27.72 6.66
N ARG A 326 -7.31 -26.94 5.57
CA ARG A 326 -6.34 -26.95 4.47
C ARG A 326 -5.93 -25.56 3.99
N SER A 327 -6.75 -24.54 4.21
CA SER A 327 -6.47 -23.18 3.71
C SER A 327 -6.17 -22.17 4.81
N ILE A 328 -5.22 -21.28 4.54
CA ILE A 328 -4.81 -20.23 5.48
C ILE A 328 -4.59 -18.89 4.80
N CYS A 329 -5.17 -17.83 5.36
CA CYS A 329 -4.99 -16.46 4.91
C CYS A 329 -4.10 -15.65 5.85
N LEU A 330 -3.06 -15.06 5.28
CA LEU A 330 -2.08 -14.24 5.98
C LEU A 330 -2.18 -12.77 5.49
N PRO A 331 -2.49 -11.81 6.38
CA PRO A 331 -2.30 -10.40 6.08
C PRO A 331 -0.81 -10.04 6.17
N LEU A 332 -0.42 -8.86 5.66
CA LEU A 332 0.89 -8.30 6.00
C LEU A 332 0.96 -7.94 7.49
N LEU A 333 1.89 -8.55 8.20
CA LEU A 333 2.07 -8.44 9.65
C LEU A 333 3.04 -7.29 9.98
N GLY A 334 2.63 -6.35 10.84
CA GLY A 334 3.49 -5.20 11.21
C GLY A 334 3.56 -4.05 10.21
N ALA A 335 3.08 -4.22 8.96
CA ALA A 335 3.04 -3.19 7.90
C ALA A 335 1.98 -2.08 8.07
N GLY A 336 1.58 -1.84 9.32
CA GLY A 336 0.64 -0.79 9.73
C GLY A 336 1.26 -0.01 10.88
N ARG A 337 0.62 -0.04 12.06
CA ARG A 337 1.16 0.60 13.27
C ARG A 337 2.37 -0.10 13.89
N GLY A 338 2.83 -1.21 13.31
CA GLY A 338 4.02 -1.93 13.76
C GLY A 338 5.34 -1.34 13.25
N GLY A 339 5.27 -0.43 12.28
CA GLY A 339 6.42 0.34 11.79
C GLY A 339 7.24 -0.31 10.68
N LEU A 340 6.84 -1.50 10.19
CA LEU A 340 7.53 -2.16 9.07
C LEU A 340 7.01 -1.65 7.72
N THR A 341 7.88 -1.66 6.72
CA THR A 341 7.45 -1.54 5.33
C THR A 341 6.71 -2.81 4.88
N PRO A 342 5.86 -2.73 3.84
CA PRO A 342 5.24 -3.90 3.25
C PRO A 342 6.24 -4.98 2.79
N SER A 343 7.40 -4.57 2.25
CA SER A 343 8.44 -5.49 1.79
C SER A 343 9.12 -6.22 2.94
N GLU A 344 9.49 -5.53 4.03
CA GLU A 344 10.08 -6.17 5.23
C GLU A 344 9.10 -7.13 5.88
N SER A 345 7.83 -6.72 6.00
CA SER A 345 6.74 -7.56 6.50
C SER A 345 6.57 -8.82 5.66
N PHE A 346 6.54 -8.67 4.34
CA PHE A 346 6.40 -9.78 3.42
C PHE A 346 7.61 -10.71 3.47
N GLY A 347 8.84 -10.18 3.41
CA GLY A 347 10.06 -11.02 3.45
C GLY A 347 10.13 -11.87 4.71
N ALA A 348 9.81 -11.30 5.87
CA ALA A 348 9.80 -12.03 7.14
C ALA A 348 8.70 -13.10 7.22
N LEU A 349 7.51 -12.80 6.68
CA LEU A 349 6.38 -13.72 6.61
C LEU A 349 6.65 -14.85 5.62
N TRP A 350 7.13 -14.50 4.43
CA TRP A 350 7.37 -15.42 3.32
C TRP A 350 8.46 -16.42 3.65
N ALA A 351 9.53 -16.02 4.35
CA ALA A 351 10.58 -16.94 4.80
C ALA A 351 10.01 -18.14 5.61
N ALA A 352 8.98 -17.92 6.44
CA ALA A 352 8.33 -19.00 7.19
C ALA A 352 7.36 -19.82 6.32
N VAL A 353 6.61 -19.17 5.42
CA VAL A 353 5.72 -19.84 4.46
C VAL A 353 6.51 -20.74 3.52
N GLU A 354 7.58 -20.22 2.92
CA GLU A 354 8.46 -20.93 2.02
C GLU A 354 9.08 -22.16 2.71
N ALA A 355 9.61 -21.99 3.92
CA ALA A 355 10.16 -23.11 4.69
C ALA A 355 9.14 -24.21 4.99
N GLU A 356 7.87 -23.84 5.20
CA GLU A 356 6.80 -24.82 5.42
C GLU A 356 6.41 -25.55 4.11
N LEU A 357 6.25 -24.81 3.02
CA LEU A 357 5.92 -25.38 1.71
C LEU A 357 7.08 -26.23 1.15
N ALA A 358 8.32 -25.90 1.50
CA ALA A 358 9.52 -26.67 1.18
C ALA A 358 9.54 -28.06 1.83
N ARG A 359 8.94 -28.22 3.01
CA ARG A 359 8.80 -29.52 3.70
C ARG A 359 7.79 -30.45 3.05
N GLY A 360 7.10 -30.00 2.00
CA GLY A 360 6.13 -30.80 1.27
C GLY A 360 4.69 -30.59 1.70
N ALA A 361 4.42 -29.69 2.64
CA ALA A 361 3.06 -29.38 3.07
C ALA A 361 2.18 -28.93 1.89
N ASP A 362 0.91 -29.35 1.92
CA ASP A 362 -0.09 -29.10 0.88
C ASP A 362 -1.15 -28.13 1.42
N TRP A 363 -0.68 -26.94 1.80
CA TRP A 363 -1.53 -25.87 2.32
C TRP A 363 -1.98 -24.95 1.19
N ASP A 364 -3.27 -24.63 1.14
CA ASP A 364 -3.80 -23.56 0.28
C ASP A 364 -3.47 -22.21 0.93
N VAL A 365 -2.45 -21.52 0.39
CA VAL A 365 -1.94 -20.28 0.97
C VAL A 365 -2.57 -19.06 0.31
N HIS A 366 -3.15 -18.20 1.14
CA HIS A 366 -3.77 -16.95 0.75
C HIS A 366 -3.05 -15.77 1.40
N LEU A 367 -2.87 -14.68 0.65
CA LEU A 367 -2.38 -13.40 1.15
C LEU A 367 -3.50 -12.37 1.00
N VAL A 368 -3.69 -11.48 1.97
CA VAL A 368 -4.71 -10.43 1.90
C VAL A 368 -4.15 -9.03 2.13
N VAL A 369 -4.49 -8.13 1.21
CA VAL A 369 -4.16 -6.71 1.25
C VAL A 369 -5.37 -5.89 0.80
N ARG A 370 -5.47 -4.63 1.23
CA ARG A 370 -6.62 -3.77 0.88
C ARG A 370 -6.46 -2.94 -0.38
N ARG A 371 -5.26 -2.90 -0.95
CA ARG A 371 -4.91 -1.96 -2.03
C ARG A 371 -4.18 -2.70 -3.14
N HIS A 372 -4.47 -2.32 -4.37
CA HIS A 372 -3.85 -2.92 -5.56
C HIS A 372 -2.34 -2.69 -5.61
N ASP A 373 -1.85 -1.51 -5.22
CA ASP A 373 -0.40 -1.22 -5.15
C ASP A 373 0.37 -2.22 -4.28
N ARG A 374 -0.21 -2.62 -3.14
CA ARG A 374 0.34 -3.67 -2.28
C ARG A 374 0.25 -5.03 -2.95
N ALA A 375 -0.86 -5.34 -3.61
CA ALA A 375 -1.01 -6.61 -4.32
C ALA A 375 0.01 -6.73 -5.46
N ASP A 376 0.25 -5.65 -6.21
CA ASP A 376 1.27 -5.59 -7.26
C ASP A 376 2.68 -5.81 -6.69
N LEU A 377 2.98 -5.23 -5.52
CA LEU A 377 4.22 -5.51 -4.81
C LEU A 377 4.35 -6.99 -4.45
N LEU A 378 3.31 -7.62 -3.88
CA LEU A 378 3.35 -9.04 -3.53
C LEU A 378 3.55 -9.92 -4.77
N VAL A 379 2.85 -9.64 -5.86
CA VAL A 379 3.02 -10.35 -7.13
C VAL A 379 4.48 -10.25 -7.61
N ARG A 380 5.09 -9.06 -7.57
CA ARG A 380 6.50 -8.88 -7.97
C ARG A 380 7.46 -9.64 -7.06
N LEU A 381 7.26 -9.60 -5.74
CA LEU A 381 8.13 -10.28 -4.78
C LEU A 381 8.02 -11.81 -4.89
N LEU A 382 6.82 -12.33 -5.17
CA LEU A 382 6.57 -13.75 -5.41
C LEU A 382 7.08 -14.22 -6.78
N ALA A 383 7.11 -13.34 -7.78
CA ALA A 383 7.70 -13.64 -9.09
C ALA A 383 9.23 -13.60 -9.05
N GLY A 384 9.81 -12.66 -8.28
CA GLY A 384 11.25 -12.48 -8.14
C GLY A 384 11.94 -13.47 -7.18
N THR A 385 11.24 -14.47 -6.67
CA THR A 385 11.82 -15.52 -5.81
C THR A 385 12.57 -16.59 -6.62
N GLU A 386 12.85 -16.35 -7.90
CA GLU A 386 13.89 -17.05 -8.66
C GLU A 386 15.27 -16.73 -8.05
N VAL A 387 15.66 -17.44 -6.99
CA VAL A 387 17.05 -17.45 -6.55
C VAL A 387 17.85 -18.15 -7.64
N THR A 388 18.55 -17.35 -8.44
CA THR A 388 19.70 -17.78 -9.23
C THR A 388 20.64 -18.55 -8.31
N GLY A 389 20.76 -19.86 -8.54
CA GLY A 389 21.80 -20.67 -7.94
C GLY A 389 23.15 -20.04 -8.25
N VAL A 390 23.86 -19.63 -7.21
CA VAL A 390 25.29 -19.38 -7.29
C VAL A 390 25.93 -20.76 -7.19
N ASP A 391 26.32 -21.31 -8.34
CA ASP A 391 27.30 -22.38 -8.39
C ASP A 391 28.63 -21.81 -7.86
N GLY A 392 29.15 -22.43 -6.81
CA GLY A 392 30.46 -22.19 -6.22
C GLY A 392 30.96 -23.44 -5.53
#